data_AF-A0A962C443-F1
#
_entry.id   AF-A0A962C443-F1
#
_cell.length_a   1.000
_cell.length_b   1.000
_cell.length_c   1.000
_cell.angle_alpha   90.00
_cell.angle_beta   90.00
_cell.angle_gamma   90.00
#
_symmetry.space_group_name_H-M   'P 1'
#
loop_
_entity.id
_entity.type
_entity.pdbx_description
1 polymer ?
#
loop_
_entity_poly.entity_id
_entity_poly.type
_entity_poly.pdbx_seq_one_letter_code
_entity_poly.pdbx_strand_id
1 'polypeptide(L)'
;TLNFRDPRISAAILISAPPFYGDADLRPILASVTIPTLHITTEDDVIRLPGFGSDVRDRQAIFDVTGSAFKVLAIYSEGSHNVFTDRRHFDTAQVADEVKSDAAELTLAFLDSLDGRADGLASRVVSRPGLIAKYVLQR
;
A
#
# COMPACT_ATOMS: atom_id res chain seq x y z
N THR A 1 0.67 -18.16 -25.67
CA THR A 1 1.17 -17.10 -24.76
C THR A 1 0.51 -17.30 -23.42
N LEU A 2 1.27 -17.26 -22.32
CA LEU A 2 0.70 -17.38 -20.97
C LEU A 2 0.04 -16.06 -20.56
N ASN A 3 -1.17 -16.12 -20.02
CA ASN A 3 -1.89 -14.97 -19.49
C ASN A 3 -2.33 -15.27 -18.05
N PHE A 4 -1.79 -14.52 -17.09
CA PHE A 4 -2.08 -14.69 -15.66
C PHE A 4 -3.15 -13.71 -15.14
N ARG A 5 -3.72 -12.86 -16.02
CA ARG A 5 -4.80 -11.94 -15.63
C ARG A 5 -6.07 -12.73 -15.34
N ASP A 6 -6.55 -12.62 -14.11
CA ASP A 6 -7.90 -13.06 -13.74
C ASP A 6 -8.90 -11.90 -13.93
N PRO A 7 -9.81 -11.96 -14.91
CA PRO A 7 -10.74 -10.86 -15.21
C PRO A 7 -11.77 -10.62 -14.10
N ARG A 8 -11.89 -11.52 -13.12
CA ARG A 8 -12.80 -11.37 -11.98
C ARG A 8 -12.24 -10.41 -10.92
N ILE A 9 -10.91 -10.18 -10.92
CA ILE A 9 -10.27 -9.24 -10.00
C ILE A 9 -10.39 -7.83 -10.60
N SER A 10 -11.17 -6.98 -9.94
CA SER A 10 -11.47 -5.61 -10.40
C SER A 10 -10.62 -4.54 -9.73
N ALA A 11 -9.99 -4.83 -8.59
CA ALA A 11 -9.07 -3.94 -7.87
C ALA A 11 -8.14 -4.75 -6.97
N ALA A 12 -7.06 -4.14 -6.49
CA ALA A 12 -6.12 -4.74 -5.55
C ALA A 12 -5.74 -3.79 -4.41
N ILE A 13 -5.46 -4.36 -3.23
CA ILE A 13 -4.92 -3.64 -2.08
C ILE A 13 -3.60 -4.31 -1.71
N LEU A 14 -2.52 -3.54 -1.76
CA LEU A 14 -1.15 -3.97 -1.49
C LEU A 14 -0.75 -3.40 -0.14
N ILE A 15 -0.53 -4.29 0.84
CA ILE A 15 -0.17 -3.92 2.21
C ILE A 15 1.29 -4.29 2.43
N SER A 16 2.14 -3.28 2.62
CA SER A 16 3.59 -3.40 2.83
C SER A 16 4.29 -4.31 1.80
N ALA A 17 3.80 -4.33 0.56
CA ALA A 17 4.23 -5.29 -0.45
C ALA A 17 5.74 -5.16 -0.72
N PRO A 18 6.58 -6.16 -0.37
CA PRO A 18 8.02 -6.09 -0.59
C PRO A 18 8.39 -6.22 -2.08
N PRO A 19 9.60 -5.81 -2.48
CA PRO A 19 10.06 -5.92 -3.86
C PRO A 19 10.22 -7.38 -4.31
N PHE A 20 10.23 -7.59 -5.62
CA PHE A 20 10.54 -8.88 -6.23
C PHE A 20 12.04 -9.15 -6.10
N TYR A 21 12.40 -10.30 -5.51
CA TYR A 21 13.79 -10.67 -5.28
C TYR A 21 14.50 -10.99 -6.60
N GLY A 22 15.67 -10.39 -6.82
CA GLY A 22 16.52 -10.66 -7.98
C GLY A 22 16.20 -9.83 -9.22
N ASP A 23 15.12 -9.04 -9.20
CA ASP A 23 14.72 -8.18 -10.31
C ASP A 23 15.00 -6.70 -9.99
N ALA A 24 15.91 -6.09 -10.75
CA ALA A 24 16.21 -4.66 -10.59
C ALA A 24 15.20 -3.75 -11.31
N ASP A 25 14.57 -4.22 -12.39
CA ASP A 25 13.53 -3.49 -13.11
C ASP A 25 12.18 -4.17 -12.87
N LEU A 26 11.31 -3.49 -12.13
CA LEU A 26 9.99 -4.00 -11.77
C LEU A 26 8.94 -3.76 -12.87
N ARG A 27 9.24 -2.92 -13.87
CA ARG A 27 8.27 -2.56 -14.93
C ARG A 27 7.78 -3.76 -15.73
N PRO A 28 8.62 -4.72 -16.15
CA PRO A 28 8.14 -5.91 -16.86
C PRO A 28 7.14 -6.76 -16.06
N ILE A 29 7.15 -6.63 -14.72
CA ILE A 29 6.29 -7.39 -13.82
C ILE A 29 4.99 -6.63 -13.53
N LEU A 30 5.09 -5.33 -13.23
CA LEU A 30 4.00 -4.54 -12.66
C LEU A 30 3.29 -3.61 -13.65
N ALA A 31 3.88 -3.31 -14.80
CA ALA A 31 3.26 -2.41 -15.79
C ALA A 31 1.96 -2.97 -16.38
N SER A 32 1.77 -4.30 -16.38
CA SER A 32 0.52 -4.92 -16.85
C SER A 32 -0.60 -4.95 -15.80
N VAL A 33 -0.33 -4.53 -14.56
CA VAL A 33 -1.36 -4.42 -13.51
C VAL A 33 -2.09 -3.09 -13.70
N THR A 34 -3.16 -3.11 -14.50
CA THR A 34 -3.91 -1.91 -14.91
C THR A 34 -5.23 -1.71 -14.15
N ILE A 35 -5.57 -2.62 -13.23
CA ILE A 35 -6.75 -2.48 -12.35
C ILE A 35 -6.45 -1.44 -11.25
N PRO A 36 -7.47 -0.75 -10.70
CA PRO A 36 -7.29 0.14 -9.57
C PRO A 36 -6.51 -0.50 -8.41
N THR A 37 -5.58 0.24 -7.80
CA THR A 37 -4.74 -0.28 -6.70
C THR A 37 -4.61 0.69 -5.54
N LEU A 38 -4.77 0.20 -4.31
CA LEU A 38 -4.40 0.90 -3.08
C LEU A 38 -3.11 0.30 -2.52
N HIS A 39 -2.11 1.14 -2.26
CA HIS A 39 -0.83 0.76 -1.68
C HIS A 39 -0.72 1.37 -0.28
N ILE A 40 -0.47 0.55 0.72
CA ILE A 40 -0.40 0.95 2.13
C ILE A 40 0.94 0.47 2.70
N THR A 41 1.69 1.34 3.36
CA THR A 41 2.97 1.02 4.03
C THR A 41 3.22 2.03 5.15
N THR A 42 4.38 1.97 5.79
CA THR A 42 4.82 2.90 6.85
C THR A 42 6.23 3.41 6.56
N GLU A 43 6.66 4.49 7.20
CA GLU A 43 8.04 5.00 7.09
C GLU A 43 9.06 3.99 7.66
N ASP A 44 8.69 3.28 8.73
CA ASP A 44 9.49 2.25 9.40
C ASP A 44 9.25 0.83 8.85
N ASP A 45 8.69 0.71 7.64
CA ASP A 45 8.52 -0.55 6.92
C ASP A 45 9.89 -1.07 6.43
N VAL A 46 10.66 -1.65 7.34
CA VAL A 46 12.00 -2.16 7.09
C VAL A 46 12.06 -3.66 7.37
N ILE A 47 12.48 -4.42 6.35
CA ILE A 47 12.79 -5.84 6.44
C ILE A 47 14.31 -6.00 6.41
N ARG A 48 14.88 -6.68 7.40
CA ARG A 48 16.31 -7.03 7.44
C ARG A 48 16.49 -8.53 7.66
N LEU A 49 17.01 -9.20 6.64
CA LEU A 49 17.39 -10.61 6.68
C LEU A 49 18.84 -10.73 6.16
N PRO A 50 19.59 -11.78 6.52
CA PRO A 50 20.91 -12.02 5.94
C PRO A 50 20.83 -12.08 4.41
N GLY A 51 21.50 -11.15 3.72
CA GLY A 51 21.51 -11.07 2.25
C GLY A 51 20.27 -10.41 1.63
N PHE A 52 19.33 -9.89 2.43
CA PHE A 52 18.13 -9.20 1.92
C PHE A 52 17.75 -8.02 2.82
N GLY A 53 17.64 -6.84 2.23
CA GLY A 53 17.14 -5.64 2.88
C GLY A 53 16.07 -5.00 2.00
N SER A 54 14.97 -4.60 2.61
CA SER A 54 13.94 -3.81 1.93
C SER A 54 13.41 -2.73 2.86
N ASP A 55 13.14 -1.55 2.32
CA ASP A 55 12.58 -0.43 3.06
C ASP A 55 11.39 0.21 2.33
N VAL A 56 10.86 1.29 2.89
CA VAL A 56 9.72 2.04 2.33
C VAL A 56 9.93 2.51 0.89
N ARG A 57 11.19 2.73 0.46
CA ARG A 57 11.49 3.18 -0.91
C ARG A 57 11.18 2.09 -1.93
N ASP A 58 11.33 0.82 -1.57
CA ASP A 58 10.95 -0.29 -2.45
C ASP A 58 9.43 -0.37 -2.61
N ARG A 59 8.69 -0.04 -1.55
CA ARG A 59 7.22 -0.01 -1.55
C ARG A 59 6.71 1.12 -2.43
N GLN A 60 7.38 2.26 -2.36
CA GLN A 60 7.15 3.35 -3.30
C GLN A 60 7.54 2.99 -4.74
N ALA A 61 8.66 2.28 -4.97
CA ALA A 61 9.07 1.86 -6.30
C ALA A 61 8.02 0.94 -6.96
N ILE A 62 7.42 0.03 -6.20
CA ILE A 62 6.28 -0.79 -6.65
C ILE A 62 5.09 0.09 -7.05
N PHE A 63 4.71 1.06 -6.21
CA PHE A 63 3.66 2.00 -6.54
C PHE A 63 3.97 2.75 -7.84
N ASP A 64 5.18 3.26 -7.99
CA ASP A 64 5.60 4.08 -9.14
C ASP A 64 5.48 3.29 -10.46
N VAL A 65 5.92 2.03 -10.49
CA VAL A 65 5.91 1.20 -11.71
C VAL A 65 4.60 0.44 -11.96
N THR A 66 3.67 0.41 -11.00
CA THR A 66 2.36 -0.23 -11.18
C THR A 66 1.57 0.52 -12.25
N GLY A 67 1.11 -0.21 -13.27
CA GLY A 67 0.48 0.33 -14.48
C GLY A 67 -0.95 0.85 -14.33
N SER A 68 -1.49 0.90 -13.11
CA SER A 68 -2.86 1.38 -12.88
C SER A 68 -2.98 2.87 -13.13
N ALA A 69 -4.02 3.26 -13.87
CA ALA A 69 -4.40 4.67 -14.04
C ALA A 69 -4.98 5.25 -12.74
N PHE A 70 -5.71 4.43 -11.96
CA PHE A 70 -6.20 4.79 -10.64
C PHE A 70 -5.39 4.06 -9.56
N LYS A 71 -4.46 4.77 -8.91
CA LYS A 71 -3.69 4.23 -7.79
C LYS A 71 -3.52 5.21 -6.65
N VAL A 72 -3.54 4.67 -5.44
CA VAL A 72 -3.38 5.41 -4.19
C VAL A 72 -2.18 4.86 -3.44
N LEU A 73 -1.36 5.73 -2.85
CA LEU A 73 -0.30 5.39 -1.90
C LEU A 73 -0.57 6.11 -0.59
N ALA A 74 -0.58 5.37 0.51
CA ALA A 74 -0.55 5.91 1.87
C ALA A 74 0.66 5.32 2.62
N ILE A 75 1.50 6.22 3.13
CA ILE A 75 2.64 5.90 3.99
C ILE A 75 2.31 6.47 5.37
N TYR A 76 2.12 5.59 6.34
CA TYR A 76 1.95 5.96 7.75
C TYR A 76 3.27 6.39 8.37
N SER A 77 3.22 7.39 9.25
CA SER A 77 4.41 7.95 9.91
C SER A 77 5.04 6.99 10.92
N GLU A 78 4.27 6.01 11.40
CA GLU A 78 4.69 5.05 12.42
C GLU A 78 4.25 3.63 12.06
N GLY A 79 4.92 2.66 12.68
CA GLY A 79 4.62 1.23 12.57
C GLY A 79 5.69 0.48 11.78
N SER A 80 6.06 -0.70 12.23
CA SER A 80 6.99 -1.60 11.55
C SER A 80 6.33 -2.31 10.36
N HIS A 81 7.11 -3.05 9.59
CA HIS A 81 6.57 -3.96 8.55
C HIS A 81 5.46 -4.90 9.07
N ASN A 82 5.54 -5.32 10.35
CA ASN A 82 4.59 -6.25 10.94
C ASN A 82 3.32 -5.58 11.49
N VAL A 83 3.24 -4.25 11.48
CA VAL A 83 2.14 -3.48 12.10
C VAL A 83 0.78 -3.87 11.52
N PHE A 84 0.73 -4.31 10.26
CA PHE A 84 -0.50 -4.72 9.58
C PHE A 84 -0.92 -6.17 9.86
N THR A 85 -0.16 -6.90 10.68
CA THR A 85 -0.44 -8.30 11.04
C THR A 85 -0.87 -8.42 12.50
N ASP A 86 -1.40 -9.55 12.91
CA ASP A 86 -1.74 -9.80 14.32
C ASP A 86 -0.50 -10.02 15.21
N ARG A 87 0.71 -10.05 14.64
CA ARG A 87 1.97 -10.24 15.35
C ARG A 87 2.63 -8.89 15.71
N ARG A 88 2.30 -8.38 16.89
CA ARG A 88 2.82 -7.11 17.45
C ARG A 88 4.22 -7.25 18.05
N HIS A 89 5.20 -7.69 17.25
CA HIS A 89 6.55 -7.95 17.76
C HIS A 89 7.33 -6.67 18.10
N PHE A 90 7.16 -5.62 17.30
CA PHE A 90 7.96 -4.39 17.39
C PHE A 90 7.12 -3.16 17.75
N ASP A 91 5.83 -3.20 17.44
CA ASP A 91 4.93 -2.07 17.60
C ASP A 91 4.22 -2.11 18.95
N THR A 92 3.96 -0.93 19.52
CA THR A 92 3.06 -0.82 20.68
C THR A 92 1.63 -1.18 20.25
N ALA A 93 0.80 -1.56 21.22
CA ALA A 93 -0.62 -1.82 20.95
C ALA A 93 -1.31 -0.60 20.35
N GLN A 94 -1.02 0.60 20.88
CA GLN A 94 -1.59 1.85 20.40
C GLN A 94 -1.26 2.11 18.92
N VAL A 95 0.03 2.06 18.55
CA VAL A 95 0.45 2.27 17.15
C VAL A 95 -0.20 1.25 16.23
N ALA A 96 -0.22 -0.03 16.61
CA ALA A 96 -0.83 -1.08 15.81
C ALA A 96 -2.34 -0.85 15.62
N ASP A 97 -3.07 -0.48 16.68
CA ASP A 97 -4.50 -0.26 16.62
C ASP A 97 -4.84 0.99 15.78
N GLU A 98 -4.12 2.09 15.96
CA GLU A 98 -4.31 3.34 15.21
C GLU A 98 -4.05 3.13 13.70
N VAL A 99 -2.91 2.54 13.34
CA VAL A 99 -2.54 2.28 11.94
C VAL A 99 -3.51 1.31 11.29
N LYS A 100 -3.89 0.21 11.95
CA LYS A 100 -4.84 -0.76 11.38
C LYS A 100 -6.24 -0.19 11.22
N SER A 101 -6.71 0.56 12.22
CA SER A 101 -8.03 1.18 12.18
C SER A 101 -8.12 2.15 11.00
N ASP A 102 -7.12 3.00 10.83
CA ASP A 102 -7.11 3.95 9.71
C ASP A 102 -6.90 3.24 8.36
N ALA A 103 -6.03 2.23 8.27
CA ALA A 103 -5.83 1.46 7.04
C ALA A 103 -7.12 0.76 6.59
N ALA A 104 -7.93 0.28 7.54
CA ALA A 104 -9.26 -0.28 7.27
C ALA A 104 -10.24 0.79 6.76
N GLU A 105 -10.28 1.97 7.39
CA GLU A 105 -11.11 3.09 6.91
C GLU A 105 -10.70 3.56 5.50
N LEU A 106 -9.40 3.68 5.23
CA LEU A 106 -8.87 4.05 3.93
C LEU A 106 -9.20 3.00 2.86
N THR A 107 -9.12 1.72 3.23
CA THR A 107 -9.53 0.60 2.37
C THR A 107 -11.00 0.72 1.98
N LEU A 108 -11.89 0.98 2.94
CA LEU A 108 -13.31 1.18 2.65
C LEU A 108 -13.53 2.39 1.75
N ALA A 109 -12.88 3.53 2.02
CA ALA A 109 -12.98 4.71 1.18
C ALA A 109 -12.49 4.46 -0.27
N PHE A 110 -11.44 3.67 -0.44
CA PHE A 110 -10.96 3.25 -1.76
C PHE A 110 -12.02 2.43 -2.50
N LEU A 111 -12.58 1.40 -1.85
CA LEU A 111 -13.63 0.58 -2.44
C LEU A 111 -14.87 1.41 -2.79
N ASP A 112 -15.28 2.32 -1.91
CA ASP A 112 -16.39 3.25 -2.14
C ASP A 112 -16.20 4.10 -3.39
N SER A 113 -14.96 4.58 -3.61
CA SER A 113 -14.63 5.39 -4.78
C SER A 113 -14.71 4.62 -6.10
N LEU A 114 -14.55 3.29 -6.08
CA LEU A 114 -14.70 2.43 -7.26
C LEU A 114 -16.16 2.24 -7.66
N ASP A 115 -17.08 2.30 -6.70
CA ASP A 115 -18.52 2.19 -6.92
C ASP A 115 -19.17 3.52 -7.36
N GLY A 116 -18.37 4.57 -7.60
CA GLY A 116 -18.87 5.91 -7.92
C GLY A 116 -19.59 6.61 -6.76
N ARG A 117 -19.42 6.13 -5.53
CA ARG A 117 -19.89 6.81 -4.32
C ARG A 117 -18.98 8.00 -4.00
N ALA A 118 -19.48 8.93 -3.19
CA ALA A 118 -18.76 10.18 -2.88
C ALA A 118 -17.33 9.87 -2.41
N ASP A 119 -16.35 10.49 -3.06
CA ASP A 119 -14.94 10.19 -2.88
C ASP A 119 -14.42 10.73 -1.55
N GLY A 120 -14.36 9.85 -0.54
CA GLY A 120 -13.81 10.17 0.78
C GLY A 120 -12.29 10.10 0.86
N LEU A 121 -11.59 9.69 -0.19
CA LEU A 121 -10.15 9.40 -0.11
C LEU A 121 -9.32 10.59 0.36
N ALA A 122 -9.56 11.77 -0.21
CA ALA A 122 -8.84 12.98 0.19
C ALA A 122 -9.25 13.51 1.58
N SER A 123 -10.53 13.39 1.94
CA SER A 123 -11.02 13.87 3.24
C SER A 123 -10.54 13.01 4.41
N ARG A 124 -10.27 11.71 4.18
CA ARG A 124 -9.69 10.82 5.20
C ARG A 124 -8.29 11.25 5.62
N VAL A 125 -7.43 11.58 4.66
CA VAL A 125 -6.06 12.05 4.93
C VAL A 125 -6.07 13.31 5.79
N VAL A 126 -6.96 14.25 5.45
CA VAL A 126 -7.11 15.51 6.21
C VAL A 126 -7.61 15.27 7.64
N SER A 127 -8.40 14.21 7.87
CA SER A 127 -8.99 13.92 9.19
C SER A 127 -8.02 13.29 10.20
N ARG A 128 -6.81 12.88 9.77
CA ARG A 128 -5.80 12.22 10.62
C ARG A 128 -4.44 12.91 10.53
N PRO A 129 -4.33 14.20 10.90
CA PRO A 129 -3.07 14.93 10.80
C PRO A 129 -1.98 14.25 11.63
N GLY A 130 -0.82 14.01 11.01
CA GLY A 130 0.35 13.40 11.65
C GLY A 130 0.43 11.87 11.55
N LEU A 131 -0.68 11.17 11.27
CA LEU A 131 -0.69 9.71 11.14
C LEU A 131 -0.19 9.24 9.76
N ILE A 132 -0.54 9.97 8.69
CA ILE A 132 -0.08 9.69 7.33
C ILE A 132 1.04 10.68 6.98
N ALA A 133 2.27 10.18 6.86
CA ALA A 133 3.45 10.94 6.47
C ALA A 133 3.43 11.33 4.99
N LYS A 134 2.93 10.44 4.13
CA LYS A 134 2.82 10.70 2.70
C LYS A 134 1.57 10.08 2.11
N TYR A 135 0.90 10.86 1.28
CA TYR A 135 -0.27 10.43 0.54
C TYR A 135 -0.14 10.84 -0.93
N VAL A 136 -0.41 9.90 -1.84
CA VAL A 136 -0.46 10.16 -3.29
C VAL A 136 -1.72 9.55 -3.85
N LEU A 137 -2.50 10.35 -4.57
CA LEU A 137 -3.65 9.89 -5.36
C LEU A 137 -3.34 10.19 -6.83
N GLN A 138 -3.36 9.14 -7.66
CA GLN A 138 -3.27 9.24 -9.11
C GLN A 138 -4.55 8.67 -9.72
N ARG A 139 -5.18 9.44 -10.61
CA ARG A 139 -6.36 9.08 -11.40
C ARG A 139 -6.23 9.60 -12.81
#